data_AF-A0A5J6G490-F1
#
_entry.id   AF-A0A5J6G490-F1
#
_cell.length_a   1.000
_cell.length_b   1.000
_cell.length_c   1.000
_cell.angle_alpha   90.00
_cell.angle_beta   90.00
_cell.angle_gamma   90.00
#
_symmetry.space_group_name_H-M   'P 1'
#
loop_
_entity.id
_entity.type
_entity.pdbx_description
1 polymer ?
#
loop_
_entity_poly.entity_id
_entity_poly.type
_entity_poly.pdbx_seq_one_letter_code
_entity_poly.pdbx_strand_id
1 'polypeptide(L)'
;MTSQYAAPAGRYDQAACTVCGCPGAGQCHVCGSPLDARVFDSSNVVAAPGPGEEVVLARFELPSTHCGLLQYFAQFTDLFARDPGRVATPGYQWQIRSDVQPLDPYLSFGHIINPWGLSGFPVDIRISEGAALEFTVRNTGASRADTLTEVGGRILGRHWYDTRFGGAPGLL
;
A
#
# COMPACT_ATOMS: atom_id res chain seq x y z
N MET A 1 -56.97 1.75 24.30
CA MET A 1 -56.62 0.82 23.21
C MET A 1 -56.83 1.60 21.92
N THR A 2 -55.87 1.93 21.07
CA THR A 2 -54.52 1.39 20.84
C THR A 2 -53.74 2.51 20.13
N SER A 3 -52.57 2.87 20.68
CA SER A 3 -51.62 3.79 20.07
C SER A 3 -51.07 3.17 18.78
N GLN A 4 -51.38 3.75 17.62
CA GLN A 4 -50.73 3.39 16.35
C GLN A 4 -49.34 4.01 16.34
N TYR A 5 -48.35 3.22 16.75
CA TYR A 5 -46.94 3.50 16.46
C TYR A 5 -46.74 3.47 14.95
N ALA A 6 -46.48 4.63 14.36
CA ALA A 6 -45.88 4.71 13.04
C ALA A 6 -44.47 4.10 13.13
N ALA A 7 -44.24 3.01 12.40
CA ALA A 7 -42.91 2.46 12.19
C ALA A 7 -42.13 3.39 11.22
N PRO A 8 -40.80 3.53 11.40
CA PRO A 8 -40.03 4.61 10.80
C PRO A 8 -39.75 4.38 9.31
N ALA A 9 -39.44 5.50 8.66
CA ALA A 9 -39.01 5.61 7.27
C ALA A 9 -37.95 4.57 6.88
N GLY A 10 -38.02 4.17 5.61
CA GLY A 10 -37.26 3.06 5.01
C GLY A 10 -35.80 2.99 5.45
N ARG A 11 -35.38 1.76 5.77
CA ARG A 11 -33.97 1.38 5.81
C ARG A 11 -33.38 1.64 4.43
N TYR A 12 -32.71 2.77 4.25
CA TYR A 12 -31.55 2.77 3.37
C TYR A 12 -30.59 1.75 3.99
N ASP A 13 -30.31 0.65 3.28
CA ASP A 13 -29.26 -0.29 3.65
C ASP A 13 -27.96 0.52 3.83
N GLN A 14 -27.62 0.83 5.07
CA GLN A 14 -26.36 1.47 5.40
C GLN A 14 -25.29 0.41 5.13
N ALA A 15 -24.64 0.50 3.97
CA ALA A 15 -23.47 -0.33 3.69
C ALA A 15 -22.48 -0.15 4.84
N ALA A 16 -22.07 -1.26 5.45
CA ALA A 16 -21.06 -1.25 6.49
C ALA A 16 -19.69 -1.07 5.82
N CYS A 17 -18.88 -0.18 6.38
CA CYS A 17 -17.52 0.00 5.88
C CYS A 17 -16.69 -1.26 6.15
N THR A 18 -15.99 -1.74 5.12
CA THR A 18 -15.11 -2.92 5.14
C THR A 18 -13.96 -2.82 6.15
N VAL A 19 -13.65 -1.62 6.63
CA VAL A 19 -12.54 -1.33 7.55
C VAL A 19 -12.99 -1.38 9.01
N CYS A 20 -14.01 -0.58 9.34
CA CYS A 20 -14.44 -0.31 10.72
C CYS A 20 -15.64 -1.20 11.11
N GLY A 21 -16.33 -1.82 10.13
CA GLY A 21 -17.62 -2.49 10.32
C GLY A 21 -18.77 -1.53 10.65
N CYS A 22 -18.50 -0.23 10.78
CA CYS A 22 -19.50 0.77 11.13
C CYS A 22 -20.31 1.21 9.90
N PRO A 23 -21.59 1.56 10.08
CA PRO A 23 -22.43 2.06 9.00
C PRO A 23 -21.97 3.42 8.48
N GLY A 24 -22.43 3.81 7.30
CA GLY A 24 -22.23 5.15 6.76
C GLY A 24 -23.09 5.41 5.52
N ALA A 25 -23.00 6.62 4.97
CA ALA A 25 -23.57 6.99 3.67
C ALA A 25 -22.44 7.49 2.77
N GLY A 26 -21.93 6.63 1.87
CA GLY A 26 -20.74 6.88 1.04
C GLY A 26 -19.40 6.79 1.79
N GLN A 27 -19.35 7.16 3.08
CA GLN A 27 -18.14 7.14 3.93
C GLN A 27 -18.46 6.65 5.37
N CYS A 28 -17.55 5.93 6.03
CA CYS A 28 -17.65 5.54 7.46
C CYS A 28 -17.61 6.80 8.34
N HIS A 29 -18.63 7.01 9.17
CA HIS A 29 -18.67 8.15 10.10
C HIS A 29 -17.62 8.07 11.23
N VAL A 30 -17.05 6.88 11.47
CA VAL A 30 -16.03 6.67 12.51
C VAL A 30 -14.61 6.89 11.98
N CYS A 31 -14.25 6.24 10.87
CA CYS A 31 -12.88 6.26 10.35
C CYS A 31 -12.68 7.11 9.09
N GLY A 32 -13.75 7.68 8.52
CA GLY A 32 -13.65 8.47 7.29
C GLY A 32 -13.26 7.67 6.05
N SER A 33 -13.17 6.34 6.11
CA SER A 33 -12.90 5.54 4.91
C SER A 33 -14.15 5.44 4.03
N PRO A 34 -14.01 5.54 2.70
CA PRO A 34 -15.10 5.23 1.78
C PRO A 34 -15.67 3.83 2.03
N LEU A 35 -16.98 3.66 1.88
CA LEU A 35 -17.65 2.39 2.21
C LEU A 35 -17.23 1.25 1.28
N ASP A 36 -16.86 1.58 0.05
CA ASP A 36 -16.38 0.68 -0.98
C ASP A 36 -14.86 0.49 -0.95
N ALA A 37 -14.17 1.03 0.06
CA ALA A 37 -12.73 0.87 0.18
C ALA A 37 -12.34 -0.62 0.23
N ARG A 38 -11.37 -0.99 -0.59
CA ARG A 38 -10.79 -2.33 -0.67
C ARG A 38 -9.33 -2.27 -0.29
N VAL A 39 -8.82 -3.36 0.28
CA VAL A 39 -7.41 -3.51 0.63
C VAL A 39 -6.66 -4.10 -0.57
N PHE A 40 -5.47 -3.58 -0.83
CA PHE A 40 -4.48 -4.25 -1.66
C PHE A 40 -3.27 -4.65 -0.82
N ASP A 41 -2.66 -5.78 -1.19
CA ASP A 41 -1.54 -6.36 -0.50
C ASP A 41 -0.71 -7.16 -1.50
N SER A 42 0.50 -6.70 -1.78
CA SER A 42 1.39 -7.28 -2.78
C SER A 42 2.77 -7.44 -2.17
N SER A 43 3.34 -8.63 -2.28
CA SER A 43 4.67 -8.94 -1.74
C SER A 43 5.39 -9.99 -2.56
N ASN A 44 6.70 -9.89 -2.62
CA ASN A 44 7.55 -10.92 -3.20
C ASN A 44 8.92 -10.98 -2.51
N VAL A 45 9.58 -12.13 -2.65
CA VAL A 45 10.99 -12.34 -2.28
C VAL A 45 11.67 -12.94 -3.50
N VAL A 46 12.75 -12.31 -3.96
CA VAL A 46 13.45 -12.65 -5.20
C VAL A 46 14.96 -12.64 -4.98
N ALA A 47 15.70 -13.22 -5.93
CA ALA A 47 17.15 -13.08 -5.97
C ALA A 47 17.54 -11.60 -6.05
N ALA A 48 18.58 -11.22 -5.32
CA ALA A 48 19.08 -9.85 -5.33
C ALA A 48 19.61 -9.47 -6.73
N PRO A 49 19.40 -8.21 -7.17
CA PRO A 49 19.87 -7.76 -8.48
C PRO A 49 21.40 -7.76 -8.57
N GLY A 50 21.91 -8.19 -9.73
CA GLY A 50 23.32 -8.04 -10.09
C GLY A 50 23.71 -6.58 -10.35
N PRO A 51 25.00 -6.25 -10.47
CA PRO A 51 25.47 -4.88 -10.66
C PRO A 51 24.79 -4.17 -11.85
N GLY A 52 24.16 -3.04 -11.59
CA GLY A 52 23.43 -2.25 -12.59
C GLY A 52 21.98 -2.69 -12.81
N GLU A 53 21.60 -3.88 -12.37
CA GLU A 53 20.26 -4.45 -12.51
C GLU A 53 19.29 -3.91 -11.45
N GLU A 54 18.01 -4.00 -11.79
CA GLU A 54 16.89 -3.62 -10.94
C GLU A 54 15.83 -4.71 -10.98
N VAL A 55 15.19 -4.94 -9.84
CA VAL A 55 14.09 -5.89 -9.71
C VAL A 55 12.89 -5.24 -9.03
N VAL A 56 11.69 -5.62 -9.46
CA VAL A 56 10.42 -5.24 -8.84
C VAL A 56 10.09 -6.25 -7.75
N LEU A 57 9.95 -5.75 -6.53
CA LEU A 57 9.67 -6.54 -5.32
C LEU A 57 8.18 -6.64 -5.03
N ALA A 58 7.42 -5.61 -5.38
CA ALA A 58 5.97 -5.65 -5.30
C ALA A 58 5.38 -4.66 -6.31
N ARG A 59 4.23 -5.02 -6.89
CA ARG A 59 3.50 -4.18 -7.84
C ARG A 59 2.00 -4.24 -7.55
N PHE A 60 1.33 -3.11 -7.67
CA PHE A 60 -0.13 -3.01 -7.63
C PHE A 60 -0.61 -1.98 -8.66
N GLU A 61 -1.57 -2.36 -9.48
CA GLU A 61 -2.15 -1.48 -10.50
C GLU A 61 -3.50 -0.97 -10.01
N LEU A 62 -3.61 0.35 -9.88
CA LEU A 62 -4.85 0.99 -9.49
C LEU A 62 -5.79 1.06 -10.70
N PRO A 63 -7.07 0.65 -10.58
CA PRO A 63 -8.03 0.86 -11.65
C PRO A 63 -8.15 2.37 -11.99
N SER A 64 -8.35 2.70 -13.27
CA SER A 64 -8.41 4.09 -13.74
C SER A 64 -9.56 4.91 -13.13
N THR A 65 -10.60 4.26 -12.61
CA THR A 65 -11.74 4.92 -11.95
C THR A 65 -11.56 5.04 -10.43
N HIS A 66 -10.40 4.64 -9.90
CA HIS A 66 -10.15 4.55 -8.47
C HIS A 66 -9.06 5.51 -8.02
N CYS A 67 -9.19 5.97 -6.77
CA CYS A 67 -8.11 6.58 -6.01
C CYS A 67 -7.52 5.56 -5.03
N GLY A 68 -6.27 5.77 -4.61
CA GLY A 68 -5.59 4.87 -3.68
C GLY A 68 -4.76 5.59 -2.61
N LEU A 69 -4.44 4.84 -1.56
CA LEU A 69 -3.56 5.23 -0.47
C LEU A 69 -2.64 4.05 -0.17
N LEU A 70 -1.34 4.24 -0.30
CA LEU A 70 -0.34 3.35 0.27
C LEU A 70 -0.33 3.60 1.78
N GLN A 71 -0.53 2.55 2.57
CA GLN A 71 -0.57 2.62 4.04
C GLN A 71 0.69 2.06 4.70
N TYR A 72 1.37 1.16 3.98
CA TYR A 72 2.47 0.39 4.53
C TYR A 72 3.40 -0.15 3.44
N PHE A 73 4.70 -0.20 3.71
CA PHE A 73 5.66 -0.99 2.92
C PHE A 73 6.70 -1.67 3.81
N ALA A 74 7.13 -2.88 3.45
CA ALA A 74 8.22 -3.61 4.14
C ALA A 74 9.39 -3.89 3.22
N GLN A 75 10.58 -3.99 3.81
CA GLN A 75 11.82 -4.42 3.19
C GLN A 75 12.34 -5.69 3.85
N PHE A 76 12.82 -6.63 3.04
CA PHE A 76 13.42 -7.86 3.51
C PHE A 76 14.77 -8.08 2.86
N THR A 77 15.74 -8.57 3.62
CA THR A 77 16.98 -9.12 3.11
C THR A 77 17.39 -10.35 3.92
N ASP A 78 18.10 -11.27 3.29
CA ASP A 78 18.70 -12.43 3.92
C ASP A 78 19.74 -12.06 5.00
N LEU A 79 20.54 -11.03 4.73
CA LEU A 79 21.68 -10.62 5.55
C LEU A 79 21.27 -10.05 6.92
N PHE A 80 20.11 -9.38 6.99
CA PHE A 80 19.65 -8.68 8.19
C PHE A 80 18.53 -9.40 8.95
N ALA A 81 18.06 -10.54 8.46
CA ALA A 81 17.08 -11.36 9.18
C ALA A 81 17.60 -11.83 10.56
N ARG A 82 18.93 -11.94 10.73
CA ARG A 82 19.56 -12.39 11.99
C ARG A 82 20.00 -11.25 12.91
N ASP A 83 20.17 -10.05 12.38
CA ASP A 83 20.57 -8.85 13.14
C ASP A 83 19.87 -7.61 12.55
N PRO A 84 18.62 -7.34 12.97
CA PRO A 84 17.82 -6.24 12.44
C PRO A 84 18.33 -4.85 12.87
N GLY A 85 19.38 -4.76 13.70
CA GLY A 85 20.06 -3.51 14.04
C GLY A 85 20.95 -2.99 12.90
N ARG A 86 21.32 -3.84 11.94
CA ARG A 86 22.09 -3.46 10.75
C ARG A 86 21.13 -3.09 9.62
N VAL A 87 20.98 -1.80 9.37
CA VAL A 87 20.03 -1.28 8.37
C VAL A 87 20.69 -0.96 7.02
N ALA A 88 22.00 -0.71 6.98
CA ALA A 88 22.66 -0.26 5.76
C ALA A 88 22.70 -1.36 4.67
N THR A 89 22.35 -1.00 3.44
CA THR A 89 22.49 -1.87 2.25
C THR A 89 23.46 -1.21 1.26
N PRO A 90 24.79 -1.20 1.51
CA PRO A 90 25.74 -0.49 0.67
C PRO A 90 25.68 -0.94 -0.80
N GLY A 91 25.58 0.03 -1.71
CA GLY A 91 25.48 -0.26 -3.15
C GLY A 91 24.13 -0.79 -3.60
N TYR A 92 23.10 -0.73 -2.75
CA TYR A 92 21.71 -0.93 -3.14
C TYR A 92 20.90 0.36 -2.96
N GLN A 93 20.02 0.61 -3.92
CA GLN A 93 19.06 1.71 -3.90
C GLN A 93 17.65 1.14 -3.96
N TRP A 94 16.89 1.39 -2.91
CA TRP A 94 15.49 1.01 -2.80
C TRP A 94 14.62 2.20 -3.18
N GLN A 95 13.48 1.94 -3.81
CA GLN A 95 12.61 3.01 -4.29
C GLN A 95 11.17 2.55 -4.42
N ILE A 96 10.25 3.38 -3.92
CA ILE A 96 8.81 3.24 -4.19
C ILE A 96 8.47 4.23 -5.31
N ARG A 97 7.73 3.77 -6.31
CA ARG A 97 7.38 4.55 -7.49
C ARG A 97 5.88 4.49 -7.75
N SER A 98 5.32 5.62 -8.15
CA SER A 98 4.03 5.68 -8.86
C SER A 98 4.35 5.85 -10.34
N ASP A 99 3.98 4.85 -11.12
CA ASP A 99 4.38 4.65 -12.51
C ASP A 99 5.90 4.59 -12.65
N VAL A 100 6.52 5.69 -13.07
CA VAL A 100 7.98 5.83 -13.22
C VAL A 100 8.58 6.87 -12.28
N GLN A 101 7.74 7.59 -11.53
CA GLN A 101 8.19 8.67 -10.67
C GLN A 101 8.41 8.16 -9.25
N PRO A 102 9.55 8.51 -8.62
CA PRO A 102 9.74 8.29 -7.19
C PRO A 102 8.59 8.88 -6.37
N LEU A 103 8.12 8.14 -5.38
CA LEU A 103 7.04 8.55 -4.51
C LEU A 103 7.59 9.37 -3.33
N ASP A 104 7.17 10.62 -3.18
CA ASP A 104 7.50 11.46 -2.01
C ASP A 104 6.87 10.90 -0.72
N PRO A 105 7.55 10.93 0.44
CA PRO A 105 8.90 11.46 0.71
C PRO A 105 10.04 10.45 0.47
N TYR A 106 9.72 9.24 0.02
CA TYR A 106 10.66 8.13 -0.13
C TYR A 106 11.26 8.05 -1.54
N LEU A 107 11.93 9.14 -1.95
CA LEU A 107 12.47 9.28 -3.31
C LEU A 107 13.50 8.20 -3.65
N SER A 108 14.41 7.88 -2.71
CA SER A 108 15.22 6.67 -2.73
C SER A 108 15.94 6.52 -1.40
N PHE A 109 16.33 5.30 -1.06
CA PHE A 109 16.99 5.00 0.20
C PHE A 109 18.04 3.90 0.04
N GLY A 110 19.16 4.04 0.76
CA GLY A 110 20.29 3.11 0.74
C GLY A 110 20.35 2.18 1.95
N HIS A 111 19.24 2.05 2.67
CA HIS A 111 19.13 1.26 3.89
C HIS A 111 17.70 0.76 4.10
N ILE A 112 17.55 -0.18 5.02
CA ILE A 112 16.28 -0.74 5.47
C ILE A 112 15.64 0.24 6.45
N ILE A 113 14.52 0.84 6.05
CA ILE A 113 13.72 1.75 6.88
C ILE A 113 12.64 0.98 7.62
N ASN A 114 12.09 -0.07 6.98
CA ASN A 114 10.94 -0.79 7.51
C ASN A 114 11.12 -2.32 7.45
N PRO A 115 11.89 -2.92 8.38
CA PRO A 115 12.17 -4.36 8.36
C PRO A 115 11.02 -5.23 8.90
N TRP A 116 10.04 -4.66 9.61
CA TRP A 116 9.09 -5.43 10.45
C TRP A 116 7.67 -5.56 9.93
N GLY A 117 7.37 -5.18 8.69
CA GLY A 117 5.99 -5.35 8.22
C GLY A 117 5.02 -4.44 8.99
N LEU A 118 3.78 -4.91 9.07
CA LEU A 118 2.62 -4.24 9.69
C LEU A 118 2.82 -3.67 11.11
N SER A 119 3.88 -4.07 11.81
CA SER A 119 4.27 -3.52 13.13
C SER A 119 5.28 -2.35 13.04
N GLY A 120 5.64 -1.94 11.83
CA GLY A 120 6.57 -0.85 11.55
C GLY A 120 5.88 0.51 11.44
N PHE A 121 6.52 1.46 10.76
CA PHE A 121 6.00 2.82 10.60
C PHE A 121 4.90 2.85 9.52
N PRO A 122 3.66 3.28 9.84
CA PRO A 122 2.66 3.52 8.82
C PRO A 122 3.11 4.68 7.94
N VAL A 123 2.81 4.57 6.64
CA VAL A 123 3.02 5.65 5.68
C VAL A 123 1.68 5.93 5.04
N ASP A 124 1.24 7.18 4.98
CA ASP A 124 -0.04 7.53 4.36
C ASP A 124 0.24 8.35 3.10
N ILE A 125 0.48 7.66 1.98
CA ILE A 125 0.87 8.31 0.72
C ILE A 125 -0.20 8.08 -0.33
N ARG A 126 -0.72 9.19 -0.87
CA ARG A 126 -1.75 9.14 -1.90
C ARG A 126 -1.18 8.59 -3.21
N ILE A 127 -1.90 7.64 -3.79
CA ILE A 127 -1.58 7.06 -5.10
C ILE A 127 -2.37 7.83 -6.15
N SER A 128 -1.70 8.20 -7.24
CA SER A 128 -2.34 8.82 -8.39
C SER A 128 -3.37 7.87 -9.02
N GLU A 129 -4.44 8.43 -9.52
CA GLU A 129 -5.49 7.70 -10.23
C GLU A 129 -4.91 6.88 -11.39
N GLY A 130 -5.35 5.63 -11.54
CA GLY A 130 -4.89 4.74 -12.62
C GLY A 130 -3.41 4.36 -12.57
N ALA A 131 -2.67 4.76 -11.53
CA ALA A 131 -1.23 4.56 -11.47
C ALA A 131 -0.85 3.13 -11.09
N ALA A 132 0.34 2.72 -11.54
CA ALA A 132 1.01 1.52 -11.07
C ALA A 132 1.93 1.85 -9.90
N LEU A 133 1.65 1.31 -8.72
CA LEU A 133 2.57 1.39 -7.60
C LEU A 133 3.59 0.26 -7.70
N GLU A 134 4.87 0.60 -7.67
CA GLU A 134 5.98 -0.36 -7.66
C GLU A 134 6.90 -0.12 -6.48
N PHE A 135 7.38 -1.21 -5.88
CA PHE A 135 8.50 -1.16 -4.97
C PHE A 135 9.68 -1.92 -5.58
N THR A 136 10.80 -1.24 -5.76
CA THR A 136 11.97 -1.77 -6.48
C THR A 136 13.24 -1.67 -5.65
N VAL A 137 14.22 -2.49 -6.02
CA VAL A 137 15.59 -2.37 -5.55
C VAL A 137 16.55 -2.51 -6.72
N ARG A 138 17.56 -1.65 -6.76
CA ARG A 138 18.60 -1.61 -7.77
C ARG A 138 19.96 -1.78 -7.11
N ASN A 139 20.85 -2.56 -7.74
CA ASN A 139 22.24 -2.62 -7.33
C ASN A 139 23.04 -1.54 -8.07
N THR A 140 23.47 -0.51 -7.35
CA THR A 140 24.24 0.63 -7.88
C THR A 140 25.76 0.41 -7.78
N GLY A 141 26.21 -0.74 -7.29
CA GLY A 141 27.63 -1.07 -7.16
C GLY A 141 28.01 -1.67 -5.81
N ALA A 142 27.22 -2.62 -5.29
CA ALA A 142 27.56 -3.34 -4.07
C ALA A 142 28.89 -4.08 -4.21
N SER A 143 29.73 -4.00 -3.18
CA SER A 143 30.99 -4.76 -3.16
C SER A 143 30.70 -6.26 -2.94
N ARG A 144 31.65 -7.14 -3.26
CA ARG A 144 31.49 -8.58 -3.02
C ARG A 144 31.19 -8.92 -1.56
N ALA A 145 31.67 -8.12 -0.61
CA ALA A 145 31.42 -8.32 0.82
C ALA A 145 30.02 -7.84 1.25
N ASP A 146 29.39 -6.97 0.44
CA ASP A 146 28.08 -6.34 0.71
C ASP A 146 26.95 -6.87 -0.18
N THR A 147 27.24 -7.90 -0.99
CA THR A 147 26.27 -8.46 -1.95
C THR A 147 25.18 -9.23 -1.19
N LEU A 148 23.94 -8.80 -1.37
CA LEU A 148 22.75 -9.52 -0.88
C LEU A 148 22.50 -10.73 -1.78
N THR A 149 21.94 -11.82 -1.22
CA THR A 149 21.53 -12.98 -2.06
C THR A 149 20.04 -12.98 -2.35
N GLU A 150 19.22 -12.57 -1.38
CA GLU A 150 17.78 -12.47 -1.51
C GLU A 150 17.28 -11.14 -0.94
N VAL A 151 16.33 -10.56 -1.65
CA VAL A 151 15.67 -9.30 -1.29
C VAL A 151 14.17 -9.47 -1.41
N GLY A 152 13.43 -8.82 -0.55
CA GLY A 152 11.99 -8.84 -0.60
C GLY A 152 11.39 -7.47 -0.33
N GLY A 153 10.15 -7.33 -0.76
CA GLY A 153 9.37 -6.14 -0.55
C GLY A 153 7.89 -6.47 -0.40
N ARG A 154 7.17 -5.61 0.32
CA ARG A 154 5.71 -5.66 0.41
C ARG A 154 5.16 -4.25 0.36
N ILE A 155 4.04 -4.06 -0.32
CA ILE A 155 3.22 -2.85 -0.29
C ILE A 155 1.81 -3.23 0.14
N LEU A 156 1.21 -2.43 1.01
CA LEU A 156 -0.13 -2.63 1.50
C LEU A 156 -0.85 -1.29 1.66
N GLY A 157 -2.11 -1.26 1.24
CA GLY A 157 -2.88 -0.05 1.29
C GLY A 157 -4.33 -0.25 0.92
N ARG A 158 -4.98 0.83 0.51
CA ARG A 158 -6.40 0.85 0.17
C ARG A 158 -6.66 1.56 -1.14
N HIS A 159 -7.74 1.18 -1.79
CA HIS A 159 -8.28 1.88 -2.95
C HIS A 159 -9.81 1.89 -2.92
N TRP A 160 -10.42 2.88 -3.56
CA TRP A 160 -11.86 3.06 -3.62
C TRP A 160 -12.25 3.80 -4.91
N TYR A 161 -13.50 3.67 -5.32
CA TYR A 161 -14.03 4.35 -6.48
C TYR A 161 -14.03 5.86 -6.24
N ASP A 162 -13.57 6.62 -7.24
CA ASP A 162 -13.62 8.07 -7.18
C ASP A 162 -14.94 8.58 -7.78
N THR A 163 -15.79 9.13 -6.90
CA THR A 163 -17.11 9.69 -7.26
C THR A 163 -17.08 10.78 -8.33
N ARG A 164 -15.92 11.39 -8.61
CA ARG A 164 -15.74 12.33 -9.74
C ARG A 164 -15.99 11.69 -11.10
N PHE A 165 -15.90 10.35 -11.21
CA PHE A 165 -16.17 9.60 -12.45
C PHE A 165 -17.65 9.30 -12.73
N GLY A 166 -18.57 9.84 -11.92
CA GLY A 166 -20.00 9.73 -12.17
C GLY A 166 -20.56 8.35 -11.81
N GLY A 167 -20.68 8.09 -10.51
CA GLY A 167 -21.31 6.89 -9.96
C GLY A 167 -21.40 6.97 -8.44
N ALA A 168 -22.45 6.40 -7.84
CA ALA A 168 -22.46 6.15 -6.40
C ALA A 168 -21.73 4.83 -6.13
N PRO A 169 -20.93 4.72 -5.05
CA PRO A 169 -20.30 3.46 -4.66
C PRO A 169 -21.35 2.35 -4.53
N GLY A 170 -21.21 1.26 -5.30
CA GLY A 170 -22.10 0.09 -5.21
C GLY A 170 -23.32 0.06 -6.16
N LEU A 171 -23.35 0.87 -7.23
CA LEU A 171 -24.42 0.83 -8.26
C LEU A 171 -23.95 0.32 -9.64
N LEU A 172 -22.95 -0.56 -9.69
CA LEU A 172 -22.63 -1.37 -10.88
C LEU A 172 -23.06 -2.81 -10.68
#